data_AF-A0A7S1E0W8-F1
#
_entry.id   AF-A0A7S1E0W8-F1
#
_cell.length_a   1.000
_cell.length_b   1.000
_cell.length_c   1.000
_cell.angle_alpha   90.00
_cell.angle_beta   90.00
_cell.angle_gamma   90.00
#
_symmetry.space_group_name_H-M   'P 1'
#
loop_
_entity.id
_entity.type
_entity.pdbx_description
1 polymer ?
#
loop_
_entity_poly.entity_id
_entity_poly.type
_entity_poly.pdbx_seq_one_letter_code
_entity_poly.pdbx_strand_id
1 'polypeptide(L)'
;SDLTFPIMSGRPGQPRSVKASTNAQDARMQRMRNTVELRKVKVDEKLKRLRNVGGEEGAAAGGDVAGPDGAQLDVSRLPEITQALFDQREQVQEEATREFRKLLSIERNPPIQHVINSGVVPRFVEFLSMWNRPTLQFEAAWA
;
A
#
# COMPACT_ATOMS: atom_id res chain seq x y z
N SER A 1 29.32 -84.57 1.11
CA SER A 1 30.39 -83.76 0.50
C SER A 1 29.73 -82.69 -0.33
N ASP A 2 29.86 -81.39 -0.12
CA ASP A 2 30.62 -80.63 0.86
C ASP A 2 29.94 -79.26 0.94
N LEU A 3 29.72 -78.76 2.16
CA LEU A 3 29.17 -77.43 2.41
C LEU A 3 30.29 -76.41 2.21
N THR A 4 30.14 -75.45 1.30
CA THR A 4 30.92 -74.20 1.36
C THR A 4 30.15 -73.06 0.70
N PHE A 5 29.39 -72.31 1.51
CA PHE A 5 28.99 -70.94 1.18
C PHE A 5 30.13 -69.99 1.59
N PRO A 6 30.61 -69.07 0.72
CA PRO A 6 31.64 -68.12 1.13
C PRO A 6 31.06 -67.05 2.06
N ILE A 7 31.68 -66.97 3.23
CA ILE A 7 31.46 -66.00 4.30
C ILE A 7 31.91 -64.60 3.87
N MET A 8 31.03 -63.63 4.17
CA MET A 8 31.26 -62.21 4.49
C MET A 8 32.67 -61.64 4.24
N SER A 9 32.77 -60.69 3.29
CA SER A 9 33.76 -59.61 3.34
C SER A 9 33.05 -58.27 3.57
N GLY A 10 32.73 -57.99 4.83
CA GLY A 10 32.39 -56.63 5.27
C GLY A 10 33.68 -55.88 5.64
N ARG A 11 34.01 -54.80 4.91
CA ARG A 11 34.87 -53.69 5.37
C ARG A 11 34.96 -52.59 4.29
N PRO A 12 35.36 -51.36 4.65
CA PRO A 12 35.07 -50.54 5.82
C PRO A 12 34.24 -49.29 5.40
N GLY A 13 33.77 -48.53 6.39
CA GLY A 13 32.88 -47.39 6.18
C GLY A 13 33.37 -46.41 5.11
N GLN A 14 32.54 -46.18 4.09
CA GLN A 14 32.58 -44.91 3.38
C GLN A 14 32.13 -43.82 4.36
N PRO A 15 32.87 -42.70 4.49
CA PRO A 15 32.37 -41.57 5.25
C PRO A 15 31.03 -41.17 4.65
N ARG A 16 30.01 -41.06 5.52
CA ARG A 16 28.68 -40.60 5.14
C ARG A 16 28.88 -39.33 4.32
N SER A 17 28.49 -39.36 3.04
CA SER A 17 28.28 -38.11 2.32
C SER A 17 27.16 -37.42 3.09
N VAL A 18 27.57 -36.48 3.94
CA VAL A 18 26.66 -35.54 4.55
C VAL A 18 26.13 -34.79 3.35
N LYS A 19 24.97 -35.23 2.85
CA LYS A 19 24.12 -34.46 1.96
C LYS A 19 24.23 -33.05 2.50
N ALA A 20 24.85 -32.15 1.73
CA ALA A 20 24.92 -30.76 2.10
C ALA A 20 23.47 -30.36 2.33
N SER A 21 23.06 -30.36 3.60
CA SER A 21 21.80 -29.83 4.02
C SER A 21 21.94 -28.40 3.57
N THR A 22 21.24 -28.06 2.50
CA THR A 22 21.07 -26.68 2.04
C THR A 22 20.85 -25.88 3.31
N ASN A 23 21.89 -25.13 3.69
CA ASN A 23 21.99 -24.59 5.03
C ASN A 23 20.72 -23.77 5.22
N ALA A 24 19.99 -23.95 6.31
CA ALA A 24 18.72 -23.26 6.51
C ALA A 24 18.90 -21.73 6.34
N GLN A 25 20.11 -21.26 6.59
CA GLN A 25 20.59 -19.91 6.33
C GLN A 25 20.72 -19.57 4.83
N ASP A 26 21.22 -20.47 3.99
CA ASP A 26 21.28 -20.29 2.52
C ASP A 26 19.89 -20.29 1.91
N ALA A 27 18.98 -21.15 2.38
CA ALA A 27 17.58 -21.13 1.94
C ALA A 27 16.87 -19.82 2.32
N ARG A 28 17.17 -19.27 3.51
CA ARG A 28 16.67 -17.95 3.94
C ARG A 28 17.26 -16.82 3.09
N MET A 29 18.57 -16.84 2.86
CA MET A 29 19.24 -15.86 2.00
C MET A 29 18.71 -15.91 0.57
N GLN A 30 18.46 -17.10 0.03
CA GLN A 30 17.89 -17.26 -1.32
C GLN A 30 16.46 -16.73 -1.40
N ARG A 31 15.62 -16.96 -0.39
CA ARG A 31 14.28 -16.36 -0.32
C ARG A 31 14.34 -14.84 -0.25
N MET A 32 15.27 -14.29 0.53
CA MET A 32 15.46 -12.85 0.67
C MET A 32 15.96 -12.22 -0.64
N ARG A 33 16.97 -12.83 -1.28
CA ARG A 33 17.48 -12.41 -2.59
C ARG A 33 16.40 -12.46 -3.67
N ASN A 34 15.69 -13.57 -3.78
CA ASN A 34 14.60 -13.72 -4.74
C ASN A 34 13.48 -12.68 -4.50
N THR A 35 13.13 -12.41 -3.24
CA THR A 35 12.14 -11.37 -2.92
C THR A 35 12.60 -9.96 -3.32
N VAL A 36 13.88 -9.64 -3.09
CA VAL A 36 14.47 -8.35 -3.47
C VAL A 36 14.58 -8.22 -4.99
N GLU A 37 15.00 -9.29 -5.68
CA GLU A 37 15.04 -9.34 -7.15
C GLU A 37 13.65 -9.19 -7.75
N LEU A 38 12.63 -9.87 -7.22
CA LEU A 38 11.24 -9.71 -7.66
C LEU A 38 10.72 -8.28 -7.44
N ARG A 39 11.11 -7.61 -6.35
CA ARG A 39 10.77 -6.19 -6.13
C ARG A 39 11.51 -5.28 -7.11
N LYS A 40 12.79 -5.53 -7.35
CA LYS A 40 13.61 -4.77 -8.30
C LYS A 40 13.08 -4.92 -9.73
N VAL A 41 12.75 -6.13 -10.17
CA VAL A 41 12.14 -6.40 -11.47
C VAL A 41 10.82 -5.67 -11.62
N LYS A 42 9.96 -5.67 -10.60
CA LYS A 42 8.68 -4.92 -10.64
C LYS A 42 8.88 -3.41 -10.69
N VAL A 43 9.87 -2.89 -9.97
CA VAL A 43 10.21 -1.46 -10.01
C VAL A 43 10.80 -1.08 -11.37
N ASP A 44 11.71 -1.89 -11.91
CA ASP A 44 12.31 -1.68 -13.22
C ASP A 44 11.28 -1.83 -14.36
N GLU A 45 10.31 -2.75 -14.23
CA GLU A 45 9.20 -2.90 -15.17
C GLU A 45 8.24 -1.71 -15.09
N LYS A 46 7.88 -1.24 -13.89
CA LYS A 46 7.07 -0.03 -13.71
C LYS A 46 7.78 1.20 -14.27
N LEU A 47 9.08 1.33 -14.03
CA LEU A 47 9.90 2.42 -14.55
C LEU A 47 10.06 2.34 -16.07
N LYS A 48 10.20 1.13 -16.63
CA LYS A 48 10.24 0.90 -18.08
C LYS A 48 8.88 1.20 -18.73
N ARG A 49 7.77 0.87 -18.07
CA ARG A 49 6.42 1.28 -18.50
C ARG A 49 6.26 2.80 -18.46
N LEU A 50 6.67 3.46 -17.38
CA LEU A 50 6.64 4.93 -17.28
C LEU A 50 7.52 5.64 -18.32
N ARG A 51 8.65 5.03 -18.73
CA ARG A 51 9.55 5.58 -19.75
C ARG A 51 9.12 5.24 -21.18
N ASN A 52 8.46 4.11 -21.39
CA ASN A 52 7.95 3.69 -22.71
C ASN A 52 6.55 4.25 -23.01
N VAL A 53 5.80 4.64 -21.98
CA VAL A 53 4.49 5.33 -22.07
C VAL A 53 4.71 6.82 -21.78
N GLY A 54 5.67 7.41 -22.47
CA GLY A 54 5.75 8.86 -22.72
C GLY A 54 4.90 9.27 -23.92
N GLY A 55 3.93 8.44 -24.27
CA GLY A 55 2.95 8.65 -25.32
C GLY A 55 1.80 7.70 -25.08
N GLU A 56 0.62 8.30 -24.85
CA GLU A 56 -0.70 7.67 -24.95
C GLU A 56 -1.21 6.92 -23.72
N GLU A 57 -2.43 7.29 -23.36
CA GLU A 57 -3.13 7.08 -22.10
C GLU A 57 -3.63 5.65 -21.89
N GLY A 58 -3.86 5.33 -20.61
CA GLY A 58 -4.99 4.47 -20.21
C GLY A 58 -4.66 3.03 -19.83
N ALA A 59 -4.73 2.71 -18.54
CA ALA A 59 -5.16 1.39 -18.08
C ALA A 59 -5.63 1.43 -16.61
N ALA A 60 -6.86 0.98 -16.43
CA ALA A 60 -7.58 0.80 -15.19
C ALA A 60 -7.07 -0.38 -14.32
N ALA A 61 -7.44 -0.30 -13.04
CA ALA A 61 -7.98 -1.36 -12.17
C ALA A 61 -7.30 -1.40 -10.79
N GLY A 62 -7.87 -0.66 -9.85
CA GLY A 62 -7.48 -0.68 -8.45
C GLY A 62 -8.17 0.39 -7.60
N GLY A 63 -9.50 0.29 -7.44
CA GLY A 63 -10.25 1.07 -6.46
C GLY A 63 -10.78 2.42 -6.97
N ASP A 64 -11.58 2.36 -8.02
CA ASP A 64 -12.19 3.53 -8.67
C ASP A 64 -13.47 3.96 -7.93
N VAL A 65 -13.31 4.79 -6.89
CA VAL A 65 -14.25 5.91 -6.63
C VAL A 65 -13.59 7.23 -7.05
N ALA A 66 -12.77 7.17 -8.10
CA ALA A 66 -12.52 8.31 -8.95
C ALA A 66 -13.70 8.41 -9.92
N GLY A 67 -14.78 9.08 -9.47
CA GLY A 67 -15.71 9.65 -10.44
C GLY A 67 -14.94 10.59 -11.39
N PRO A 68 -15.47 10.88 -12.58
CA PRO A 68 -14.82 11.79 -13.54
C PRO A 68 -14.63 13.23 -12.99
N ASP A 69 -15.09 13.52 -11.78
CA ASP A 69 -14.84 14.75 -11.02
C ASP A 69 -13.56 14.67 -10.19
N GLY A 70 -12.47 14.15 -10.76
CA GLY A 70 -11.12 14.54 -10.39
C GLY A 70 -10.83 15.99 -10.81
N ALA A 71 -11.80 16.90 -10.61
CA ALA A 71 -11.56 18.32 -10.64
C ALA A 71 -10.45 18.52 -9.62
N GLN A 72 -9.27 18.88 -10.11
CA GLN A 72 -8.11 19.21 -9.30
C GLN A 72 -8.60 20.20 -8.24
N LEU A 73 -8.85 19.72 -7.02
CA LEU A 73 -9.21 20.57 -5.91
C LEU A 73 -7.94 21.34 -5.60
N ASP A 74 -7.86 22.51 -6.21
CA ASP A 74 -6.76 23.42 -6.03
C ASP A 74 -6.83 24.01 -4.62
N VAL A 75 -5.66 24.27 -4.03
CA VAL A 75 -5.52 24.91 -2.71
C VAL A 75 -6.30 26.24 -2.66
N SER A 76 -6.54 26.86 -3.81
CA SER A 76 -7.42 28.02 -3.99
C SER A 76 -8.82 27.85 -3.40
N ARG A 77 -9.39 26.64 -3.37
CA ARG A 77 -10.74 26.35 -2.82
C ARG A 77 -10.74 26.06 -1.32
N LEU A 78 -9.57 25.88 -0.70
CA LEU A 78 -9.43 25.53 0.72
C LEU A 78 -10.17 26.50 1.66
N PRO A 79 -10.17 27.84 1.44
CA PRO A 79 -10.92 28.77 2.29
C PRO A 79 -12.44 28.54 2.26
N GLU A 80 -12.99 28.19 1.09
CA GLU A 80 -14.43 27.96 0.92
C GLU A 80 -14.88 26.68 1.62
N ILE A 81 -14.17 25.57 1.37
CA ILE A 81 -14.48 24.28 2.01
C ILE A 81 -14.25 24.34 3.53
N THR A 82 -13.30 25.15 4.00
CA THR A 82 -13.08 25.39 5.43
C THR A 82 -14.30 26.08 6.03
N GLN A 83 -14.82 27.13 5.39
CA GLN A 83 -16.03 27.82 5.87
C GLN A 83 -17.24 26.88 5.91
N ALA A 84 -17.41 26.05 4.87
CA ALA A 84 -18.49 25.07 4.80
C ALA A 84 -18.42 24.02 5.94
N LEU A 85 -17.22 23.66 6.39
CA LEU A 85 -17.02 22.75 7.53
C LEU A 85 -17.58 23.30 8.86
N PHE A 86 -17.65 24.62 8.99
CA PHE A 86 -18.16 25.32 10.18
C PHE A 86 -19.61 25.80 10.02
N ASP A 87 -20.28 25.53 8.89
CA ASP A 87 -21.72 25.78 8.71
C ASP A 87 -22.54 24.95 9.73
N GLN A 88 -23.79 25.31 10.00
CA GLN A 88 -24.68 24.55 10.90
C GLN A 88 -25.41 23.41 10.19
N ARG A 89 -25.49 23.45 8.86
CA ARG A 89 -26.19 22.43 8.07
C ARG A 89 -25.36 21.16 7.95
N GLU A 90 -25.96 20.04 8.37
CA GLU A 90 -25.31 18.72 8.35
C GLU A 90 -24.83 18.32 6.96
N GLN A 91 -25.66 18.48 5.93
CA GLN A 91 -25.31 18.13 4.55
C GLN A 91 -24.09 18.91 4.03
N VAL A 92 -23.97 20.19 4.43
CA VAL A 92 -22.85 21.05 4.00
C VAL A 92 -21.55 20.61 4.68
N GLN A 93 -21.61 20.24 5.96
CA GLN A 93 -20.45 19.72 6.67
C GLN A 93 -19.98 18.37 6.10
N GLU A 94 -20.92 17.48 5.75
CA GLU A 94 -20.59 16.19 5.12
C GLU A 94 -19.93 16.39 3.76
N GLU A 95 -20.49 17.27 2.93
CA GLU A 95 -19.92 17.58 1.62
C GLU A 95 -18.53 18.21 1.77
N ALA A 96 -18.35 19.19 2.66
CA ALA A 96 -17.06 19.79 2.94
C ALA A 96 -16.02 18.76 3.41
N THR A 97 -16.40 17.85 4.30
CA THR A 97 -15.51 16.79 4.81
C THR A 97 -15.10 15.83 3.69
N ARG A 98 -16.02 15.47 2.79
CA ARG A 98 -15.73 14.66 1.61
C ARG A 98 -14.77 15.38 0.65
N GLU A 99 -14.90 16.69 0.49
CA GLU A 99 -13.95 17.48 -0.31
C GLU A 99 -12.55 17.48 0.32
N PHE A 100 -12.44 17.57 1.66
CA PHE A 100 -11.15 17.39 2.34
C PHE A 100 -10.54 16.01 2.11
N ARG A 101 -11.35 14.94 2.18
CA ARG A 101 -10.87 13.59 1.84
C ARG A 101 -10.31 13.51 0.42
N LYS A 102 -11.02 14.08 -0.55
CA LYS A 102 -10.57 14.12 -1.96
C LYS A 102 -9.27 14.93 -2.11
N LEU A 103 -9.19 16.09 -1.46
CA LEU A 103 -8.02 16.97 -1.47
C LEU A 103 -6.77 16.26 -0.91
N LEU A 104 -6.94 15.46 0.14
CA LEU A 104 -5.85 14.71 0.78
C LEU A 104 -5.50 13.41 0.04
N SER A 105 -6.42 12.90 -0.79
CA SER A 105 -6.20 11.71 -1.63
C SER A 105 -5.45 12.01 -2.95
N ILE A 106 -4.97 13.24 -3.16
CA ILE A 106 -4.19 13.60 -4.34
C ILE A 106 -2.85 12.82 -4.35
N GLU A 107 -2.61 12.08 -5.43
CA GLU A 107 -1.46 11.15 -5.53
C GLU A 107 -0.08 11.82 -5.46
N ARG A 108 0.04 13.07 -5.88
CA ARG A 108 1.31 13.81 -5.92
C ARG A 108 1.24 15.06 -5.07
N ASN A 109 2.06 15.09 -4.01
CA ASN A 109 2.23 16.23 -3.11
C ASN A 109 0.88 16.79 -2.60
N PRO A 110 0.11 15.99 -1.85
CA PRO A 110 -1.14 16.47 -1.27
C PRO A 110 -0.88 17.71 -0.38
N PRO A 111 -1.78 18.71 -0.35
CA PRO A 111 -1.57 19.97 0.35
C PRO A 111 -1.80 19.85 1.87
N ILE A 112 -1.23 18.83 2.50
CA ILE A 112 -1.39 18.49 3.92
C ILE A 112 -1.09 19.69 4.81
N GLN A 113 0.00 20.42 4.55
CA GLN A 113 0.38 21.57 5.37
C GLN A 113 -0.65 22.71 5.30
N HIS A 114 -1.27 22.92 4.14
CA HIS A 114 -2.30 23.95 3.98
C HIS A 114 -3.56 23.59 4.75
N VAL A 115 -3.94 22.31 4.77
CA VAL A 115 -5.06 21.78 5.56
C VAL A 115 -4.79 21.89 7.07
N ILE A 116 -3.57 21.61 7.51
CA ILE A 116 -3.19 21.81 8.92
C ILE A 116 -3.28 23.31 9.27
N ASN A 117 -2.74 24.18 8.41
CA ASN A 117 -2.72 25.61 8.63
C ASN A 117 -4.12 26.25 8.59
N SER A 118 -5.09 25.65 7.91
CA SER A 118 -6.48 26.12 7.93
C SER A 118 -7.20 25.82 9.24
N GLY A 119 -6.59 25.02 10.14
CA GLY A 119 -7.11 24.79 11.48
C GLY A 119 -8.32 23.85 11.54
N VAL A 120 -8.53 23.01 10.52
CA VAL A 120 -9.69 22.10 10.44
C VAL A 120 -9.53 20.82 11.26
N VAL A 121 -8.30 20.46 11.67
CA VAL A 121 -8.02 19.21 12.39
C VAL A 121 -8.82 19.07 13.70
N PRO A 122 -8.91 20.09 14.59
CA PRO A 122 -9.76 19.99 15.78
C PRO A 122 -11.23 19.74 15.44
N ARG A 123 -11.71 20.29 14.32
CA ARG A 123 -13.10 20.11 13.87
C ARG A 123 -13.37 18.68 13.40
N PHE A 124 -12.44 18.04 12.70
CA PHE A 124 -12.56 16.61 12.38
C PHE A 124 -12.61 15.74 13.64
N VAL A 125 -11.80 16.06 14.66
CA VAL A 125 -11.82 15.34 15.94
C VAL A 125 -13.18 15.48 16.64
N GLU A 126 -13.81 16.65 16.57
CA GLU A 126 -15.18 16.84 17.07
C GLU A 126 -16.17 15.96 16.30
N PHE A 127 -16.08 15.91 14.98
CA PHE A 127 -16.94 15.06 14.13
C PHE A 127 -16.79 13.58 14.47
N LEU A 128 -15.58 13.12 14.80
CA LEU A 128 -15.35 11.75 15.25
C LEU A 128 -16.09 11.38 16.54
N SER A 129 -16.44 12.38 17.36
CA SER A 129 -17.17 12.19 18.61
C SER A 129 -18.70 12.21 18.43
N MET A 130 -19.21 12.55 17.25
CA MET A 130 -20.64 12.67 16.95
C MET A 130 -21.26 11.31 16.60
N TRP A 131 -21.58 10.51 17.62
CA TRP A 131 -22.17 9.17 17.47
C TRP A 131 -23.50 9.15 16.72
N ASN A 132 -24.23 10.27 16.71
CA ASN A 132 -25.51 10.40 16.00
C ASN A 132 -25.35 10.66 14.50
N ARG A 133 -24.12 10.82 13.99
CA ARG A 133 -23.81 11.17 12.60
C ARG A 133 -22.75 10.24 11.99
N PRO A 134 -23.09 8.96 11.75
CA PRO A 134 -22.11 7.94 11.34
C PRO A 134 -21.47 8.22 9.98
N THR A 135 -22.21 8.82 9.03
CA THR A 135 -21.69 9.19 7.71
C THR A 135 -20.58 10.25 7.82
N LEU A 136 -20.84 11.31 8.60
CA LEU A 136 -19.85 12.35 8.87
C LEU A 136 -18.63 11.78 9.60
N GLN A 137 -18.84 10.92 10.60
CA GLN A 137 -17.75 10.27 11.34
C GLN A 137 -16.85 9.45 10.40
N PHE A 138 -17.43 8.71 9.46
CA PHE A 138 -16.67 7.94 8.47
C PHE A 138 -15.82 8.83 7.57
N GLU A 139 -16.40 9.90 7.02
CA GLU A 139 -15.66 10.84 6.17
C GLU A 139 -14.55 11.56 6.96
N ALA A 140 -14.83 11.98 8.20
CA ALA A 140 -13.86 12.66 9.07
C ALA A 140 -12.72 11.74 9.54
N ALA A 141 -12.95 10.43 9.62
CA ALA A 141 -11.90 9.45 9.94
C ALA A 141 -10.98 9.17 8.75
N TRP A 142 -11.45 9.46 7.54
CA TRP A 142 -10.72 9.19 6.30
C TRP A 142 -9.95 10.43 5.81
N ALA A 143 -10.52 11.62 5.96
CA ALA A 143 -9.80 12.88 5.74
C ALA A 143 -8.58 12.96 6.67
#